data_AF-A0A6I5WZX9-F1
#
_entry.id   AF-A0A6I5WZX9-F1
#
_cell.length_a   1.000
_cell.length_b   1.000
_cell.length_c   1.000
_cell.angle_alpha   90.00
_cell.angle_beta   90.00
_cell.angle_gamma   90.00
#
_symmetry.space_group_name_H-M   'P 1'
#
loop_
_entity.id
_entity.type
_entity.pdbx_description
1 polymer ?
#
loop_
_entity_poly.entity_id
_entity_poly.type
_entity_poly.pdbx_seq_one_letter_code
_entity_poly.pdbx_strand_id
1 'polypeptide(L)'
;MRTTADFALPGRFTALGTEPFWAAKVDGDRLTYSTPLDQRGRVVAVTRTAGPGFADIGGLLDGRPLRLRVTAGPCSDGMSDTVYPFSVERSVGPATERGCARPD
;
A
#
# COMPACT_ATOMS: atom_id res chain seq x y z
N MET A 1 20.99 -5.81 -22.37
CA MET A 1 20.84 -5.38 -20.97
C MET A 1 19.39 -4.99 -20.76
N ARG A 2 18.62 -5.73 -19.94
CA ARG A 2 17.29 -5.26 -19.52
C ARG A 2 17.54 -4.21 -18.43
N THR A 3 17.33 -2.95 -18.77
CA THR A 3 17.11 -1.90 -17.76
C THR A 3 16.03 -2.44 -16.82
N THR A 4 16.30 -2.50 -15.52
CA THR A 4 15.25 -2.67 -14.51
C THR A 4 14.19 -1.63 -14.82
N ALA A 5 13.09 -2.04 -15.46
CA ALA A 5 12.03 -1.13 -15.83
C ALA A 5 11.56 -0.47 -14.53
N ASP A 6 11.56 0.86 -14.51
CA ASP A 6 11.01 1.61 -13.40
C ASP A 6 9.60 1.07 -13.13
N PHE A 7 9.36 0.65 -11.90
CA PHE A 7 8.06 0.14 -11.51
C PHE A 7 7.06 1.29 -11.57
N ALA A 8 6.18 1.27 -12.57
CA ALA A 8 5.12 2.25 -12.71
C ALA A 8 3.89 1.81 -11.89
N LEU A 9 3.87 2.18 -10.62
CA LEU A 9 2.68 2.01 -9.78
C LEU A 9 1.54 2.90 -10.31
N PRO A 10 0.32 2.38 -10.53
CA PRO A 10 -0.81 3.19 -10.97
C PRO A 10 -1.12 4.31 -9.99
N GLY A 11 -1.71 5.40 -10.51
CA GLY A 11 -2.12 6.55 -9.70
C GLY A 11 -3.25 6.23 -8.71
N ARG A 12 -4.04 5.19 -8.99
CA ARG A 12 -5.08 4.65 -8.11
C ARG A 12 -4.87 3.17 -7.87
N PHE A 13 -4.94 2.78 -6.62
CA PHE A 13 -4.88 1.38 -6.21
C PHE A 13 -5.38 1.20 -4.79
N THR A 14 -5.80 -0.02 -4.49
CA THR A 14 -6.18 -0.45 -3.14
C THR A 14 -5.15 -1.44 -2.61
N ALA A 15 -4.65 -1.18 -1.41
CA ALA A 15 -3.86 -2.11 -0.61
C ALA A 15 -4.68 -2.61 0.58
N LEU A 16 -4.48 -3.86 0.96
CA LEU A 16 -5.14 -4.49 2.10
C LEU A 16 -4.22 -5.47 2.82
N GLY A 17 -4.34 -5.53 4.14
CA GLY A 17 -3.73 -6.55 4.98
C GLY A 17 -4.78 -7.43 5.62
N THR A 18 -4.44 -8.71 5.79
CA THR A 18 -5.35 -9.70 6.39
C THR A 18 -5.21 -9.75 7.90
N GLU A 19 -3.99 -9.76 8.45
CA GLU A 19 -3.78 -9.80 9.90
C GLU A 19 -2.60 -8.93 10.33
N PRO A 20 -2.84 -7.86 11.11
CA PRO A 20 -4.15 -7.27 11.41
C PRO A 20 -4.84 -6.74 10.14
N PHE A 21 -6.17 -6.68 10.15
CA PHE A 21 -6.94 -6.15 9.04
C PHE A 21 -6.75 -4.63 8.90
N TRP A 22 -6.38 -4.20 7.71
CA TRP A 22 -6.32 -2.79 7.32
C TRP A 22 -6.55 -2.64 5.82
N ALA A 23 -6.97 -1.46 5.39
CA ALA A 23 -7.03 -1.11 3.98
C ALA A 23 -6.50 0.31 3.76
N ALA A 24 -5.87 0.53 2.62
CA ALA A 24 -5.41 1.83 2.17
C ALA A 24 -5.79 2.02 0.69
N LYS A 25 -6.68 2.96 0.44
CA LYS A 25 -7.06 3.37 -0.93
C LYS A 25 -6.27 4.59 -1.32
N VAL A 26 -5.44 4.49 -2.35
CA VAL A 26 -4.61 5.59 -2.83
C VAL A 26 -5.25 6.17 -4.09
N ASP A 27 -5.38 7.48 -4.13
CA ASP A 27 -5.80 8.26 -5.29
C ASP A 27 -4.91 9.50 -5.41
N GLY A 28 -3.92 9.42 -6.30
CA GLY A 28 -2.94 10.48 -6.53
C GLY A 28 -2.11 10.77 -5.28
N ASP A 29 -2.32 11.95 -4.70
CA ASP A 29 -1.63 12.47 -3.51
C ASP A 29 -2.43 12.27 -2.22
N ARG A 30 -3.51 11.47 -2.27
CA ARG A 30 -4.33 11.15 -1.09
C ARG A 30 -4.40 9.66 -0.86
N LEU A 31 -4.40 9.27 0.41
CA LEU A 31 -4.62 7.92 0.88
C LEU A 31 -5.77 7.95 1.89
N THR A 32 -6.76 7.07 1.75
CA THR A 32 -7.76 6.79 2.79
C THR A 32 -7.38 5.50 3.50
N TYR A 33 -7.03 5.60 4.78
CA TYR A 33 -6.64 4.49 5.63
C TYR A 33 -7.80 4.05 6.51
N SER A 34 -8.17 2.77 6.51
CA SER A 34 -9.29 2.26 7.30
C SER A 34 -8.94 0.94 7.99
N THR A 35 -9.60 0.67 9.10
CA THR A 35 -9.51 -0.60 9.85
C THR A 35 -10.91 -1.11 10.15
N PRO A 36 -11.10 -2.35 10.62
CA PRO A 36 -12.42 -2.81 11.05
C PRO A 36 -13.06 -1.95 12.14
N LEU A 37 -12.24 -1.33 13.00
CA LEU A 37 -12.67 -0.44 14.09
C LEU A 37 -12.96 1.00 13.61
N ASP A 38 -12.39 1.40 12.48
CA ASP A 38 -12.62 2.70 11.85
C ASP A 38 -12.81 2.54 10.34
N GLN A 39 -14.04 2.23 9.95
CA GLN A 39 -14.42 1.96 8.56
C GLN A 39 -14.59 3.24 7.72
N ARG A 40 -14.85 4.39 8.37
CA ARG A 40 -14.84 5.69 7.67
C ARG A 40 -13.41 6.03 7.24
N GLY A 41 -12.44 5.67 8.08
CA GLY A 41 -11.04 5.83 7.84
C GLY A 41 -10.58 7.27 7.90
N ARG A 42 -9.27 7.44 7.75
CA ARG A 42 -8.59 8.72 7.80
C ARG A 42 -7.97 9.05 6.44
N VAL A 43 -8.25 10.25 5.96
CA VAL A 43 -7.59 10.79 4.77
C VAL A 43 -6.22 11.36 5.16
N VAL A 44 -5.19 10.89 4.48
CA VAL A 44 -3.79 11.26 4.64
C VAL A 44 -3.30 11.85 3.34
N ALA A 45 -2.66 13.03 3.40
CA ALA A 45 -1.89 13.54 2.27
C ALA A 45 -0.60 12.73 2.16
N VAL A 46 -0.27 12.28 0.95
CA VAL A 46 0.86 11.38 0.70
C VAL A 46 1.75 11.84 -0.43
N THR A 47 3.03 11.50 -0.32
CA THR A 47 4.02 11.64 -1.38
C THR A 47 4.35 10.28 -1.97
N ARG A 48 4.72 10.26 -3.26
CA ARG A 48 5.09 9.03 -3.98
C ARG A 48 6.55 9.13 -4.42
N THR A 49 7.32 8.09 -4.16
CA THR A 49 8.70 7.95 -4.66
C THR A 49 8.88 6.57 -5.28
N ALA A 50 9.41 6.51 -6.51
CA ALA A 50 9.69 5.26 -7.19
C ALA A 50 11.16 4.86 -7.04
N GLY A 51 11.42 3.56 -6.99
CA GLY A 51 12.74 2.97 -7.08
C GLY A 51 12.73 1.71 -7.96
N PRO A 52 13.87 1.04 -8.14
CA PRO A 52 13.94 -0.15 -8.98
C PRO A 52 13.04 -1.27 -8.44
N GLY A 53 11.94 -1.56 -9.13
CA GLY A 53 11.00 -2.64 -8.78
C GLY A 53 10.02 -2.34 -7.63
N PHE A 54 10.04 -1.13 -7.05
CA PHE A 54 9.14 -0.75 -5.96
C PHE A 54 8.77 0.73 -6.00
N ALA A 55 7.71 1.10 -5.28
CA ALA A 55 7.34 2.48 -5.02
C ALA A 55 6.93 2.62 -3.54
N ASP A 56 7.27 3.76 -2.95
CA ASP A 56 6.88 4.12 -1.60
C ASP A 56 5.80 5.21 -1.64
N ILE A 57 4.76 5.01 -0.83
CA ILE A 57 3.73 6.00 -0.52
C ILE A 57 3.91 6.39 0.94
N GLY A 58 4.21 7.66 1.21
CA GLY A 58 4.54 8.14 2.56
C GLY A 58 3.65 9.30 2.99
N GLY A 59 3.29 9.34 4.27
CA GLY A 59 2.51 10.44 4.87
C GLY A 59 2.49 10.37 6.40
N LEU A 60 1.57 11.11 7.02
CA LEU A 60 1.35 11.08 8.46
C LEU A 60 -0.07 10.62 8.77
N LEU A 61 -0.20 9.52 9.51
CA LEU A 61 -1.46 9.01 10.04
C LEU A 61 -1.50 9.32 11.55
N ASP A 62 -2.39 10.24 11.94
CA ASP A 62 -2.55 10.69 13.34
C ASP A 62 -1.23 11.10 14.00
N GLY A 63 -0.41 11.85 13.25
CA GLY A 63 0.90 12.34 13.68
C GLY A 63 2.02 11.30 13.64
N ARG A 64 1.73 10.04 13.27
CA ARG A 64 2.74 8.97 13.12
C ARG A 64 3.12 8.78 11.65
N PRO A 65 4.41 8.51 11.35
CA PRO A 65 4.83 8.16 10.00
C PRO A 65 4.07 6.95 9.46
N LEU A 66 3.40 7.11 8.32
CA LEU A 66 2.79 6.05 7.54
C LEU A 66 3.64 5.82 6.28
N ARG A 67 3.92 4.57 5.96
CA ARG A 67 4.54 4.16 4.70
C ARG A 67 3.83 2.93 4.13
N LEU A 68 3.60 2.93 2.82
CA LEU A 68 3.33 1.72 2.04
C LEU A 68 4.49 1.52 1.07
N ARG A 69 5.27 0.45 1.25
CA ARG A 69 6.25 0.00 0.26
C ARG A 69 5.58 -1.02 -0.64
N VAL A 70 5.28 -0.61 -1.88
CA VAL A 70 4.60 -1.44 -2.88
C VAL A 70 5.63 -2.02 -3.84
N THR A 71 5.66 -3.35 -3.95
CA THR A 71 6.63 -4.08 -4.78
C THR A 71 5.88 -4.86 -5.86
N ALA A 72 6.35 -4.78 -7.10
CA ALA A 72 5.81 -5.56 -8.20
C ALA A 72 6.00 -7.06 -7.97
N GLY A 73 4.93 -7.84 -8.12
CA GLY A 73 4.98 -9.29 -8.02
C GLY A 73 3.72 -9.90 -7.43
N PRO A 74 3.46 -11.19 -7.73
CA PRO A 74 2.27 -11.88 -7.26
C PRO A 74 2.21 -11.90 -5.73
N CYS A 75 1.03 -11.63 -5.18
CA CYS A 75 0.74 -11.65 -3.76
C CYS A 75 -0.58 -12.36 -3.52
N SER A 76 -0.63 -13.22 -2.50
CA SER A 76 -1.86 -13.84 -2.02
C SER A 76 -2.13 -13.31 -0.62
N ASP A 77 -3.39 -12.97 -0.34
CA ASP A 77 -3.85 -12.53 0.97
C ASP A 77 -4.11 -13.70 1.94
N GLY A 78 -3.91 -14.95 1.47
CA GLY A 78 -4.06 -16.18 2.25
C GLY A 78 -5.51 -16.55 2.58
N MET A 79 -6.48 -15.75 2.16
CA MET A 79 -7.91 -15.91 2.52
C MET A 79 -8.82 -16.02 1.30
N SER A 80 -8.37 -15.55 0.14
CA SER A 80 -9.06 -15.68 -1.12
C SER A 80 -8.16 -16.33 -2.18
N ASP A 81 -8.77 -16.84 -3.24
CA ASP A 81 -8.06 -17.30 -4.44
C ASP A 81 -7.54 -16.14 -5.31
N THR A 82 -7.64 -14.89 -4.82
CA THR A 82 -7.21 -13.71 -5.56
C THR A 82 -5.68 -13.62 -5.56
N VAL A 83 -5.10 -13.57 -6.75
CA VAL A 83 -3.69 -13.21 -6.93
C VAL A 83 -3.59 -11.73 -7.27
N TYR A 84 -3.05 -10.97 -6.34
CA TYR A 84 -2.81 -9.54 -6.48
C TYR A 84 -1.48 -9.30 -7.22
N PRO A 85 -1.38 -8.26 -8.06
CA PRO A 85 -0.16 -7.98 -8.82
C PRO A 85 0.95 -7.33 -7.99
N PHE A 86 0.66 -6.90 -6.77
CA PHE A 86 1.61 -6.22 -5.90
C PHE A 86 1.59 -6.77 -4.47
N SER A 87 2.77 -6.83 -3.84
CA SER A 87 2.92 -6.99 -2.40
C SER A 87 3.13 -5.63 -1.75
N VAL A 88 2.69 -5.49 -0.49
CA VAL A 88 2.79 -4.27 0.29
C VAL A 88 3.38 -4.58 1.66
N GLU A 89 4.37 -3.80 2.05
CA GLU A 89 4.76 -3.65 3.45
C GLU A 89 4.23 -2.31 3.95
N ARG A 90 3.34 -2.36 4.94
CA ARG A 90 2.73 -1.19 5.57
C ARG A 90 3.48 -0.94 6.87
N SER A 91 3.86 0.31 7.13
CA SER A 91 4.48 0.75 8.40
C SER A 91 3.75 1.97 8.94
N VAL A 92 3.47 1.99 10.25
CA VAL A 92 2.80 3.07 11.01
C VAL A 92 3.50 3.18 12.34
N GLY A 93 4.34 4.20 12.50
CA GLY A 93 5.29 4.24 13.61
C GLY A 93 6.16 2.97 13.62
N PRO A 94 6.24 2.21 14.74
CA PRO A 94 7.06 1.00 14.83
C PRO A 94 6.39 -0.27 14.28
N ALA A 95 5.08 -0.24 14.02
CA ALA A 95 4.35 -1.42 13.57
C ALA A 95 4.57 -1.63 12.07
N THR A 96 4.90 -2.86 11.65
CA THR A 96 5.07 -3.26 10.24
C THR A 96 4.31 -4.56 9.96
N GLU A 97 3.49 -4.57 8.91
CA GLU A 97 2.54 -5.63 8.57
C GLU A 97 2.49 -5.79 7.06
N ARG A 98 2.20 -7.01 6.61
CA ARG A 98 2.14 -7.36 5.19
C ARG A 98 0.74 -7.14 4.64
N GLY A 99 0.69 -6.89 3.34
CA GLY A 99 -0.55 -6.81 2.58
C GLY A 99 -0.31 -7.08 1.11
N CYS A 100 -1.41 -7.10 0.36
CA CYS A 100 -1.42 -7.16 -1.09
C CYS A 100 -2.10 -5.92 -1.67
N ALA A 101 -1.82 -5.60 -2.93
CA ALA A 101 -2.47 -4.48 -3.60
C ALA A 101 -2.82 -4.78 -5.06
N ARG A 102 -3.86 -4.10 -5.54
CA ARG A 102 -4.30 -4.14 -6.93
C ARG A 102 -4.64 -2.73 -7.42
N PRO A 103 -4.46 -2.44 -8.72
CA PRO A 103 -5.04 -1.25 -9.33
C PRO A 103 -6.55 -1.22 -9.11
N ASP A 104 -7.10 0.00 -9.01
CA ASP A 104 -8.55 0.22 -9.01
C ASP A 104 -9.11 0.26 -10.44
#